data_AF-A0A239BCF8-F1
#
_entry.id   AF-A0A239BCF8-F1
#
_cell.length_a   1.000
_cell.length_b   1.000
_cell.length_c   1.000
_cell.angle_alpha   90.00
_cell.angle_beta   90.00
_cell.angle_gamma   90.00
#
_symmetry.space_group_name_H-M   'P 1'
#
loop_
_entity.id
_entity.type
_entity.pdbx_description
1 polymer ?
#
loop_
_entity_poly.entity_id
_entity_poly.type
_entity_poly.pdbx_seq_one_letter_code
_entity_poly.pdbx_strand_id
1 'polypeptide(L)' 'MIKFNFPVGYHHLHKTKIIDFQLNRWYSFGYARLEDMIEAGKRINTVDDWKEKMIRQAEKVIHVG' A
#
# COMPACT_ATOMS: atom_id res chain seq x y z
N MET A 1 -20.92 -21.32 7.55
CA MET A 1 -19.68 -21.08 8.30
C MET A 1 -19.07 -19.78 7.81
N ILE A 2 -18.92 -18.78 8.68
CA ILE A 2 -18.20 -17.54 8.34
C ILE A 2 -16.70 -17.89 8.39
N LYS A 3 -16.00 -17.82 7.25
CA LYS A 3 -14.54 -17.95 7.23
C LYS A 3 -13.95 -16.64 7.74
N PHE A 4 -13.38 -16.67 8.93
CA PHE A 4 -12.55 -15.58 9.44
C PHE A 4 -11.14 -15.75 8.86
N ASN A 5 -10.78 -14.96 7.85
CA ASN A 5 -9.40 -14.87 7.40
C ASN A 5 -8.66 -13.94 8.35
N PHE A 6 -7.84 -14.51 9.22
CA PHE A 6 -6.85 -13.73 9.96
C PHE A 6 -5.91 -13.05 8.94
N PRO A 7 -5.60 -11.75 9.10
CA PRO A 7 -4.76 -11.04 8.14
C PRO A 7 -3.39 -11.74 8.06
N VAL A 8 -3.12 -12.32 6.89
CA VAL A 8 -1.87 -13.02 6.62
C VAL A 8 -0.80 -11.98 6.30
N GLY A 9 -0.07 -11.57 7.35
CA GLY A 9 1.31 -11.09 7.31
C GLY A 9 1.73 -10.06 6.24
N TYR A 10 3.04 -10.04 6.03
CA TYR A 10 3.75 -9.13 5.14
C TYR A 10 3.59 -9.57 3.68
N HIS A 11 3.05 -8.70 2.84
CA HIS A 11 2.79 -8.89 1.42
C HIS A 11 3.99 -8.49 0.56
N HIS A 12 4.25 -9.20 -0.54
CA HIS A 12 5.20 -8.73 -1.54
C HIS A 12 4.53 -7.68 -2.43
N LEU A 13 4.69 -6.41 -2.07
CA LEU A 13 4.10 -5.24 -2.73
C LEU A 13 5.09 -4.56 -3.66
N HIS A 14 6.39 -4.69 -3.41
CA HIS A 14 7.44 -4.11 -4.25
C HIS A 14 8.77 -4.87 -4.21
N LYS A 15 9.53 -4.85 -5.31
CA LYS A 15 10.84 -5.52 -5.42
C LYS A 15 11.91 -4.91 -4.51
N THR A 16 11.84 -3.60 -4.26
CA THR A 16 12.79 -2.88 -3.40
C THR A 16 12.34 -2.98 -1.95
N LYS A 17 13.14 -3.66 -1.12
CA LYS A 17 12.82 -4.01 0.28
C LYS A 17 12.32 -2.85 1.13
N ILE A 18 12.93 -1.67 1.04
CA ILE A 18 12.51 -0.52 1.88
C ILE A 18 11.12 0.00 1.48
N ILE A 19 10.82 0.04 0.19
CA ILE A 19 9.50 0.45 -0.31
C ILE A 19 8.46 -0.59 0.08
N ASP A 20 8.78 -1.86 -0.13
CA ASP A 20 7.96 -2.99 0.26
C ASP A 20 7.59 -2.95 1.75
N PHE A 21 8.58 -2.64 2.60
CA PHE A 21 8.37 -2.52 4.04
C PHE A 21 7.46 -1.36 4.40
N GLN A 22 7.64 -0.19 3.78
CA GLN A 22 6.81 0.99 4.02
C GLN A 22 5.35 0.73 3.64
N LEU A 23 5.10 0.13 2.48
CA LEU A 23 3.75 -0.19 2.02
C LEU A 23 3.05 -1.20 2.96
N ASN A 24 3.79 -2.22 3.39
CA ASN A 24 3.28 -3.17 4.36
C ASN A 24 2.93 -2.55 5.70
N ARG A 25 3.76 -1.61 6.19
CA ARG A 25 3.51 -0.92 7.46
C ARG A 25 2.18 -0.19 7.43
N TRP A 26 1.88 0.55 6.36
CA TRP A 26 0.63 1.31 6.25
C TRP A 26 -0.61 0.42 6.22
N TYR A 27 -0.54 -0.69 5.47
CA TYR A 27 -1.62 -1.68 5.49
C TYR A 27 -1.75 -2.36 6.85
N SER A 28 -0.64 -2.80 7.45
CA SER A 28 -0.63 -3.55 8.72
C SER A 28 -1.18 -2.72 9.89
N PHE A 29 -0.98 -1.39 9.86
CA PHE A 29 -1.52 -0.49 10.88
C PHE A 29 -2.94 -0.02 10.58
N GLY A 30 -3.54 -0.46 9.46
CA GLY A 30 -4.90 -0.11 9.07
C GLY A 30 -5.05 1.32 8.54
N TYR A 31 -3.94 1.99 8.16
CA TYR A 31 -3.99 3.35 7.62
C TYR A 31 -4.33 3.39 6.12
N ALA A 32 -4.17 2.27 5.42
CA ALA A 32 -4.49 2.13 4.02
C ALA A 32 -5.07 0.75 3.72
N ARG A 33 -5.90 0.64 2.68
CA ARG A 33 -6.39 -0.64 2.18
C ARG A 33 -5.27 -1.37 1.44
N LEU A 34 -5.27 -2.71 1.48
CA LEU A 34 -4.27 -3.52 0.78
C LEU A 34 -4.26 -3.21 -0.73
N GLU A 35 -5.43 -3.01 -1.31
CA GLU A 35 -5.62 -2.73 -2.74
C GLU A 35 -4.90 -1.45 -3.17
N ASP A 36 -4.98 -0.39 -2.36
CA ASP A 36 -4.31 0.88 -2.62
C ASP A 36 -2.78 0.73 -2.55
N MET A 37 -2.30 -0.11 -1.62
CA MET A 37 -0.86 -0.40 -1.48
C MET A 37 -0.34 -1.29 -2.61
N ILE A 38 -1.13 -2.25 -3.10
CA ILE A 38 -0.81 -3.03 -4.30
C ILE A 38 -0.70 -2.11 -5.51
N GLU A 39 -1.63 -1.16 -5.68
CA GLU A 39 -1.56 -0.22 -6.79
C GLU A 39 -0.37 0.73 -6.65
N ALA A 40 -0.11 1.25 -5.44
CA ALA A 40 1.05 2.10 -5.18
C ALA A 40 2.35 1.36 -5.53
N GLY A 41 2.51 0.12 -5.04
CA GLY A 41 3.69 -0.71 -5.30
C GLY A 41 3.96 -0.94 -6.78
N LYS A 42 2.92 -1.12 -7.61
CA LYS A 42 3.08 -1.26 -9.07
C LYS A 42 3.54 0.02 -9.78
N ARG A 43 3.37 1.19 -9.17
CA ARG A 43 3.63 2.51 -9.80
C ARG A 43 4.91 3.19 -9.31
N ILE A 44 5.43 2.75 -8.17
CA ILE A 44 6.66 3.27 -7.59
C ILE A 44 7.82 2.57 -8.30
N ASN A 45 8.73 3.36 -8.89
CA ASN A 45 9.91 2.82 -9.58
C ASN A 45 11.16 3.02 -8.72
N THR A 46 11.21 4.08 -7.93
CA THR A 46 12.36 4.50 -7.15
C THR A 46 11.94 4.98 -5.76
N VAL A 47 12.93 5.21 -4.89
CA VAL A 47 12.65 5.84 -3.59
C VAL A 47 12.22 7.30 -3.80
N ASP A 48 12.72 7.96 -4.86
CA ASP A 48 12.41 9.36 -5.16
C ASP A 48 10.96 9.56 -5.60
N ASP A 49 10.41 8.65 -6.42
CA ASP A 49 9.01 8.75 -6.88
C ASP A 49 7.99 8.22 -5.86
N TRP A 50 8.43 7.54 -4.80
CA TRP A 50 7.60 6.97 -3.75
C TRP A 50 6.62 7.98 -3.16
N LYS A 51 7.11 9.16 -2.75
CA LYS A 51 6.29 10.18 -2.08
C LYS A 51 5.17 10.68 -3.00
N GLU A 52 5.49 10.95 -4.26
CA GLU A 52 4.52 11.42 -5.25
C GLU A 52 3.41 10.38 -5.45
N LYS A 53 3.76 9.10 -5.60
CA LYS A 53 2.75 8.04 -5.81
C LYS A 53 1.88 7.82 -4.59
N MET A 54 2.41 7.98 -3.38
CA MET A 54 1.63 7.89 -2.15
C MET A 54 0.66 9.06 -1.98
N ILE A 55 1.08 10.30 -2.30
CA ILE A 55 0.19 11.48 -2.29
C ILE A 55 -0.97 11.28 -3.27
N ARG A 56 -0.67 10.80 -4.49
CA ARG A 56 -1.70 10.48 -5.48
C ARG A 56 -2.73 9.47 -4.94
N GLN A 57 -2.33 8.49 -4.12
CA GLN A 57 -3.29 7.57 -3.52
C GLN A 57 -4.20 8.27 -2.51
N ALA A 58 -3.67 9.19 -1.70
CA ALA A 58 -4.47 10.00 -0.79
C ALA A 58 -5.47 10.90 -1.54
N GLU A 59 -5.01 11.57 -2.60
CA GLU A 59 -5.84 12.48 -3.40
C GLU A 59 -7.03 11.78 -4.07
N LYS A 60 -6.84 10.54 -4.55
CA LYS A 60 -7.93 9.73 -5.10
C LYS A 60 -9.05 9.50 -4.11
N VAL A 61 -8.73 9.30 -2.83
CA VAL A 61 -9.74 9.09 -1.79
C VAL A 61 -10.45 10.40 -1.46
N ILE A 62 -9.73 11.52 -1.45
CA ILE A 62 -10.29 12.84 -1.15
C ILE A 62 -11.21 13.36 -2.27
N HIS A 63 -10.95 13.01 -3.53
CA HIS A 63 -11.78 13.42 -4.68
C HIS A 63 -12.93 12.46 -5.00
N VAL A 64 -13.04 11.34 -4.27
CA VAL A 64 -14.25 10.50 -4.27
C VAL A 64 -15.09 10.93 -3.06
N GLY A 65 -15.72 12.10 -3.20
CA GLY A 65 -16.64 12.71 -2.25
C GLY A 65 -17.82 13.33 -2.97
#